data_AF-A0A484Z9U1-F1
#
_entry.id   AF-A0A484Z9U1-F1
#
_cell.length_a   1.000
_cell.length_b   1.000
_cell.length_c   1.000
_cell.angle_alpha   90.00
_cell.angle_beta   90.00
_cell.angle_gamma   90.00
#
_symmetry.space_group_name_H-M   'P 1'
#
loop_
_entity.id
_entity.type
_entity.pdbx_description
1 polymer ?
#
loop_
_entity_poly.entity_id
_entity_poly.type
_entity_poly.pdbx_seq_one_letter_code
_entity_poly.pdbx_strand_id
1 'polypeptide(L)'
;MAARRRGEDIIDFSMGNPDGPTPAHIVEKLCTVAQRPDTHGYSTSRGIPRLRRAISRWYQERYSVEIDPGERSDCHHWFKKRGWRI
;
A
#
# COMPACT_ATOMS: atom_id res chain seq x y z
N MET A 1 20.60 13.72 -15.49
CA MET A 1 20.44 12.94 -16.75
C MET A 1 21.68 12.88 -17.66
N ALA A 2 22.66 13.78 -17.53
CA ALA A 2 23.82 13.83 -18.45
C ALA A 2 24.84 12.69 -18.26
N ALA A 3 25.02 12.16 -17.03
CA ALA A 3 26.02 11.13 -16.73
C ALA A 3 25.58 9.69 -17.10
N ARG A 4 24.30 9.33 -16.89
CA ARG A 4 23.73 8.03 -17.31
C ARG A 4 23.83 7.77 -18.83
N ARG A 5 23.90 8.82 -19.65
CA ARG A 5 23.99 8.71 -21.12
C ARG A 5 25.43 8.51 -21.64
N ARG A 6 26.45 8.66 -20.78
CA ARG A 6 27.87 8.53 -21.14
C ARG A 6 28.44 7.13 -20.91
N GLY A 7 27.61 6.16 -20.53
CA GLY A 7 28.05 4.78 -20.27
C GLY A 7 28.79 4.60 -18.95
N GLU A 8 28.77 5.60 -18.07
CA GLU A 8 29.31 5.47 -16.72
C GLU A 8 28.36 4.60 -15.86
N ASP A 9 28.92 3.63 -15.14
CA ASP A 9 28.18 2.79 -14.20
C ASP A 9 27.86 3.59 -12.94
N ILE A 10 26.64 4.11 -12.87
CA ILE A 10 26.17 4.97 -11.78
C ILE A 10 25.29 4.15 -10.84
N ILE A 11 25.80 3.87 -9.65
CA ILE A 11 25.03 3.29 -8.55
C ILE A 11 24.18 4.41 -7.94
N ASP A 12 22.86 4.35 -8.19
CA ASP A 12 21.91 5.39 -7.82
C ASP A 12 21.28 5.09 -6.46
N PHE A 13 21.83 5.69 -5.40
CA PHE A 13 21.25 5.67 -4.06
C PHE A 13 20.27 6.82 -3.79
N SER A 14 19.90 7.60 -4.80
CA SER A 14 19.06 8.79 -4.62
C SER A 14 17.56 8.49 -4.56
N MET A 15 17.15 7.27 -4.93
CA MET A 15 15.76 6.86 -4.97
C MET A 15 15.47 5.73 -3.98
N GLY A 16 14.46 5.91 -3.12
CA GLY A 16 13.99 4.91 -2.15
C GLY A 16 13.00 3.90 -2.73
N ASN A 17 13.03 3.67 -4.03
CA ASN A 17 12.12 2.76 -4.71
C ASN A 17 12.67 1.33 -4.54
N PRO A 18 11.83 0.33 -4.19
CA PRO A 18 12.31 -1.05 -4.13
C PRO A 18 12.66 -1.55 -5.55
N ASP A 19 13.87 -2.07 -5.72
CA ASP A 19 14.35 -2.61 -7.02
C ASP A 19 13.81 -4.02 -7.34
N GLY A 20 13.29 -4.71 -6.33
CA GLY A 20 12.78 -6.09 -6.47
C GLY A 20 11.37 -6.15 -7.06
N PRO A 21 11.02 -7.24 -7.78
CA PRO A 21 9.67 -7.44 -8.28
C PRO A 21 8.67 -7.65 -7.14
N THR A 22 7.43 -7.21 -7.36
CA THR A 22 6.32 -7.49 -6.46
C THR A 22 6.14 -9.01 -6.29
N PRO A 23 5.90 -9.53 -5.07
CA PRO A 23 5.64 -10.94 -4.83
C PRO A 23 4.56 -11.53 -5.75
N ALA A 24 4.80 -12.73 -6.28
CA ALA A 24 3.97 -13.36 -7.32
C ALA A 24 2.48 -13.46 -6.95
N HIS A 25 2.17 -13.82 -5.70
CA HIS A 25 0.78 -13.97 -5.22
C HIS A 25 -0.02 -12.65 -5.27
N ILE A 26 0.65 -11.49 -5.17
CA ILE A 26 0.00 -10.18 -5.26
C ILE A 26 -0.35 -9.88 -6.72
N VAL A 27 0.61 -10.12 -7.62
CA VAL A 27 0.43 -9.93 -9.06
C VAL A 27 -0.69 -10.84 -9.58
N GLU A 28 -0.65 -12.12 -9.22
CA GLU A 28 -1.67 -13.10 -9.59
C GLU A 28 -3.06 -12.67 -9.11
N LYS A 29 -3.18 -12.23 -7.85
CA LYS A 29 -4.47 -11.81 -7.31
C LYS A 29 -5.02 -10.58 -8.02
N LEU A 30 -4.15 -9.63 -8.35
CA LEU A 30 -4.50 -8.44 -9.12
C LEU A 30 -5.01 -8.82 -10.51
N CYS A 31 -4.25 -9.64 -11.26
CA CYS A 31 -4.65 -10.10 -12.60
C CYS A 31 -5.99 -10.85 -12.57
N THR A 32 -6.14 -11.78 -11.60
CA THR A 32 -7.37 -12.58 -11.44
C THR A 32 -8.58 -11.69 -11.18
N VAL A 33 -8.46 -10.68 -10.31
CA VAL A 33 -9.58 -9.79 -9.96
C VAL A 33 -9.90 -8.86 -11.12
N ALA A 34 -8.89 -8.28 -11.79
CA ALA A 34 -9.08 -7.36 -12.91
C ALA A 34 -9.82 -7.99 -14.11
N GLN A 35 -9.74 -9.31 -14.29
CA GLN A 35 -10.49 -10.01 -15.34
C GLN A 35 -11.98 -10.20 -15.04
N ARG A 36 -12.42 -9.95 -13.80
CA ARG A 36 -13.80 -10.24 -13.39
C ARG A 36 -14.69 -9.04 -13.74
N PRO A 37 -15.76 -9.24 -14.55
CA PRO A 37 -16.58 -8.14 -15.06
C PRO A 37 -17.27 -7.33 -13.96
N ASP A 38 -17.53 -7.93 -12.80
CA ASP A 38 -18.17 -7.33 -11.63
C ASP A 38 -17.24 -6.40 -10.80
N THR A 39 -15.95 -6.35 -11.12
CA THR A 39 -14.95 -5.64 -10.29
C THR A 39 -14.55 -4.27 -10.83
N HIS A 40 -14.99 -3.90 -12.03
CA HIS A 40 -14.63 -2.64 -12.70
C HIS A 40 -15.35 -1.40 -12.14
N GLY A 41 -16.23 -1.57 -11.15
CA GLY A 41 -16.93 -0.45 -10.51
C GLY A 41 -16.00 0.41 -9.67
N TYR A 42 -16.41 1.65 -9.42
CA TYR A 42 -15.74 2.49 -8.43
C TYR A 42 -15.76 1.81 -7.06
N SER A 43 -14.58 1.66 -6.47
CA SER A 43 -14.49 1.25 -5.06
C SER A 43 -15.26 2.26 -4.20
N THR A 44 -15.95 1.77 -3.18
CA THR A 44 -16.56 2.64 -2.17
C THR A 44 -15.51 3.62 -1.64
N SER A 45 -15.91 4.87 -1.35
CA SER A 45 -14.99 5.92 -0.86
C SER A 45 -14.17 5.51 0.38
N ARG A 46 -14.68 4.56 1.17
CA ARG A 46 -14.04 4.00 2.37
C ARG A 46 -13.10 2.82 2.09
N GLY A 47 -12.85 2.49 0.83
CA GLY A 47 -12.12 1.30 0.42
C GLY A 47 -12.85 -0.03 0.70
N ILE A 48 -12.31 -1.11 0.16
CA ILE A 48 -12.88 -2.46 0.25
C ILE A 48 -12.93 -2.91 1.73
N PRO A 49 -14.11 -3.27 2.29
CA PRO A 49 -14.24 -3.63 3.71
C PRO A 49 -13.30 -4.76 4.16
N ARG A 50 -13.03 -5.72 3.28
CA ARG A 50 -12.09 -6.82 3.54
C ARG A 50 -10.65 -6.31 3.72
N LEU A 51 -10.24 -5.29 2.96
CA LEU A 51 -8.93 -4.68 3.08
C LEU A 51 -8.78 -3.95 4.42
N ARG A 52 -9.78 -3.17 4.83
CA ARG A 52 -9.78 -2.48 6.13
C ARG A 52 -9.62 -3.45 7.31
N ARG A 53 -10.33 -4.58 7.29
CA ARG A 53 -10.18 -5.64 8.31
C ARG A 53 -8.80 -6.28 8.31
N ALA A 54 -8.20 -6.47 7.12
CA ALA A 54 -6.85 -7.02 7.02
C ALA A 54 -5.80 -6.05 7.60
N ILE A 55 -5.94 -4.75 7.34
CA ILE A 55 -5.06 -3.71 7.90
C ILE A 55 -5.19 -3.68 9.43
N SER A 56 -6.42 -3.66 9.96
CA SER A 56 -6.66 -3.67 11.42
C SER A 56 -6.00 -4.88 12.09
N ARG A 57 -6.17 -6.08 11.53
CA ARG A 57 -5.52 -7.29 12.01
C ARG A 57 -4.00 -7.21 11.98
N TRP A 58 -3.43 -6.71 10.89
CA TRP A 58 -1.98 -6.59 10.73
C TRP A 58 -1.36 -5.68 11.81
N TYR A 59 -2.02 -4.56 12.12
CA TYR A 59 -1.58 -3.66 13.19
C TYR A 59 -1.71 -4.31 14.58
N GLN A 60 -2.77 -5.07 14.82
CA GLN A 60 -2.95 -5.79 16.07
C GLN A 60 -1.87 -6.86 16.27
N GLU A 61 -1.59 -7.66 15.24
CA GLU A 61 -0.60 -8.74 15.32
C GLU A 61 0.82 -8.23 15.50
N ARG A 62 1.18 -7.13 14.82
CA ARG A 62 2.56 -6.63 14.78
C ARG A 62 2.89 -5.63 15.88
N TYR A 63 1.89 -4.85 16.33
CA TYR A 63 2.10 -3.75 17.26
C TYR A 63 1.14 -3.77 18.45
N SER A 64 0.26 -4.77 18.56
CA SER A 64 -0.79 -4.84 19.60
C SER A 64 -1.66 -3.58 19.64
N VAL A 65 -1.87 -2.95 18.47
CA VAL A 65 -2.70 -1.77 18.31
C VAL A 65 -4.04 -2.18 17.73
N GLU A 66 -5.10 -1.92 18.50
CA GLU A 66 -6.47 -2.08 18.00
C GLU A 66 -6.84 -0.90 17.11
N ILE A 67 -7.27 -1.19 15.89
CA ILE A 67 -7.80 -0.23 14.93
C ILE A 67 -9.23 -0.65 14.58
N ASP A 68 -10.21 0.22 14.82
CA ASP A 68 -11.59 -0.03 14.39
C ASP A 68 -11.67 0.05 12.86
N PRO A 69 -12.03 -1.05 12.16
CA PRO A 69 -12.18 -1.03 10.71
C PRO A 69 -13.41 -0.23 10.26
N GLY A 70 -14.38 0.06 11.12
CA GLY A 70 -15.63 0.80 10.84
C GLY A 70 -15.50 2.31 11.00
N GLU A 71 -14.68 2.77 11.94
CA GLU A 71 -14.32 4.19 12.09
C GLU A 71 -13.48 4.66 10.89
N ARG A 72 -13.55 5.97 10.60
CA ARG A 72 -12.94 6.68 9.47
C ARG A 72 -11.41 6.53 9.49
N SER A 73 -10.93 5.37 9.05
CA SER A 73 -9.53 4.95 9.04
C SER A 73 -8.87 5.41 7.76
N ASP A 74 -8.95 6.71 7.50
CA ASP A 74 -7.99 7.37 6.64
C ASP A 74 -6.67 7.27 7.43
N CYS A 75 -5.60 6.69 6.88
CA CYS A 75 -4.31 6.57 7.59
C CYS A 75 -3.87 7.90 8.23
N HIS A 76 -4.20 9.03 7.58
CA HIS A 76 -3.99 10.38 8.09
C HIS A 76 -4.72 10.71 9.41
N HIS A 77 -5.92 10.19 9.64
CA HIS A 77 -6.70 10.48 10.85
C HIS A 77 -6.10 9.77 12.07
N TRP A 78 -5.60 8.54 11.89
CA TRP A 78 -4.97 7.77 12.96
C TRP A 78 -3.64 8.38 13.43
N PHE A 79 -2.76 8.82 12.50
CA PHE A 79 -1.52 9.51 12.87
C PHE A 79 -1.80 10.84 13.61
N LYS A 80 -2.82 11.59 13.20
CA LYS A 80 -3.22 12.84 13.87
C LYS A 80 -3.74 12.62 15.29
N LYS A 81 -4.56 11.59 15.55
CA LYS A 81 -5.12 11.30 16.90
C LYS A 81 -4.02 10.99 17.94
N ARG A 82 -2.84 10.52 17.53
CA ARG A 82 -1.71 10.19 18.43
C ARG A 82 -0.58 11.21 18.46
N GLY A 83 -0.76 12.38 17.83
CA GLY A 83 0.22 13.47 17.88
C GLY A 83 1.46 13.27 16.99
N TRP A 84 1.45 12.25 16.12
CA TRP A 84 2.52 12.04 15.15
C TRP A 84 2.23 12.89 13.91
N ARG A 85 2.97 13.99 13.74
CA ARG A 85 3.00 14.77 12.49
C ARG A 85 3.95 14.09 11.52
N ILE A 86 3.43 13.71 10.36
CA ILE A 86 4.24 13.49 9.14
C ILE A 86 4.66 14.86 8.61
#